data_AF-A0A7V2Y473-F1
#
_entry.id   AF-A0A7V2Y473-F1
#
_cell.length_a   1.000
_cell.length_b   1.000
_cell.length_c   1.000
_cell.angle_alpha   90.00
_cell.angle_beta   90.00
_cell.angle_gamma   90.00
#
_symmetry.space_group_name_H-M   'P 1'
#
loop_
_entity.id
_entity.type
_entity.pdbx_description
1 polymer ?
#
loop_
_entity_poly.entity_id
_entity_poly.type
_entity_poly.pdbx_seq_one_letter_code
_entity_poly.pdbx_strand_id
1 'polypeptide(L)'
;MSVVSDFPILPAPAAVEPLAACYMRELQLPRKALYDALHIAMASIHGIEYLLTWNCRHIANAHLRRRISEINTRMEIFIPIICTPEELLDENDIPEPDL
;
A
#
# COMPACT_ATOMS: atom_id res chain seq x y z
N MET A 1 10.93 -5.45 21.01
CA MET A 1 10.11 -4.82 19.95
C MET A 1 9.70 -3.41 20.39
N SER A 2 10.64 -2.46 20.49
CA SER A 2 10.34 -1.09 20.96
C SER A 2 10.30 -0.04 19.84
N VAL A 3 10.71 -0.39 18.62
CA VAL A 3 10.87 0.58 17.52
C VAL A 3 9.53 0.98 16.90
N VAL A 4 8.48 0.15 17.06
CA VAL A 4 7.15 0.38 16.46
C VAL A 4 6.08 0.73 17.48
N SER A 5 6.44 0.81 18.77
CA SER A 5 5.47 0.95 19.87
C SER A 5 4.76 2.30 19.90
N ASP A 6 5.39 3.34 19.34
CA ASP A 6 4.86 4.70 19.31
C ASP A 6 4.03 5.00 18.05
N PHE A 7 3.92 4.03 17.13
CA PHE A 7 3.14 4.23 15.92
C PHE A 7 1.64 4.11 16.21
N PRO A 8 0.82 5.07 15.74
CA PRO A 8 -0.62 4.97 15.88
C PRO A 8 -1.13 3.75 15.10
N ILE A 9 -1.96 2.94 15.75
CA ILE A 9 -2.64 1.82 15.11
C ILE A 9 -3.88 2.36 14.40
N LEU A 10 -3.93 2.18 13.08
CA LEU A 10 -5.13 2.49 12.31
C LEU A 10 -6.25 1.49 12.69
N PRO A 11 -7.46 1.97 13.05
CA PRO A 11 -8.60 1.08 13.23
C PRO A 11 -8.91 0.40 11.89
N ALA A 12 -9.52 -0.79 11.92
CA ALA A 12 -9.96 -1.49 10.72
C ALA A 12 -11.48 -1.35 10.55
N PRO A 13 -11.98 -0.36 9.78
CA PRO A 13 -13.39 -0.22 9.47
C PRO A 13 -13.96 -1.48 8.81
N ALA A 14 -15.25 -1.74 9.02
CA ALA A 14 -15.96 -2.84 8.36
C ALA A 14 -15.89 -2.80 6.82
N ALA A 15 -15.61 -1.62 6.23
CA ALA A 15 -15.44 -1.43 4.79
C ALA A 15 -14.13 -2.02 4.23
N VAL A 16 -13.14 -2.33 5.08
CA VAL A 16 -11.82 -2.84 4.66
C VAL A 16 -11.92 -4.22 4.04
N GLU A 17 -12.63 -5.15 4.68
CA GLU A 17 -12.74 -6.53 4.19
C GLU A 17 -13.45 -6.63 2.83
N PRO A 18 -14.59 -5.93 2.59
CA PRO A 18 -15.22 -5.88 1.27
C PRO A 18 -14.31 -5.33 0.18
N LEU A 19 -13.56 -4.27 0.47
CA LEU A 19 -12.64 -3.66 -0.50
C LEU A 19 -11.46 -4.60 -0.81
N ALA A 20 -10.88 -5.23 0.21
CA ALA A 20 -9.86 -6.24 0.02
C ALA A 20 -10.36 -7.45 -0.79
N ALA A 21 -11.59 -7.92 -0.53
CA ALA A 21 -12.22 -8.98 -1.30
C ALA A 21 -12.45 -8.58 -2.77
N CYS A 22 -12.81 -7.32 -3.02
CA CYS A 22 -12.88 -6.76 -4.37
C CYS A 22 -11.52 -6.84 -5.07
N TYR A 23 -10.43 -6.38 -4.44
CA TYR A 23 -9.09 -6.49 -5.02
C TYR A 23 -8.70 -7.93 -5.32
N MET A 24 -8.90 -8.85 -4.37
CA MET A 24 -8.58 -10.26 -4.55
C MET A 24 -9.28 -10.85 -5.79
N ARG A 25 -10.56 -10.54 -5.98
CA ARG A 25 -11.37 -11.00 -7.11
C ARG A 25 -10.94 -10.35 -8.42
N GLU A 26 -10.86 -9.03 -8.47
CA GLU A 26 -10.62 -8.29 -9.71
C GLU A 26 -9.19 -8.46 -10.22
N LEU A 27 -8.22 -8.45 -9.31
CA LEU A 27 -6.82 -8.61 -9.63
C LEU A 27 -6.40 -10.08 -9.78
N GLN A 28 -7.32 -11.03 -9.47
CA GLN A 28 -7.09 -12.48 -9.48
C GLN A 28 -5.87 -12.87 -8.63
N LEU A 29 -5.78 -12.28 -7.44
CA LEU A 29 -4.62 -12.47 -6.57
C LEU A 29 -4.62 -13.87 -5.97
N PRO A 30 -3.43 -14.49 -5.80
CA PRO A 30 -3.32 -15.75 -5.09
C PRO A 30 -3.70 -15.54 -3.61
N ARG A 31 -4.27 -16.57 -2.96
CA ARG A 31 -4.74 -16.48 -1.56
C ARG A 31 -3.70 -15.93 -0.57
N LYS A 32 -2.41 -16.15 -0.84
CA LYS A 32 -1.29 -15.64 -0.03
C LYS A 32 -1.18 -14.11 0.00
N ALA A 33 -1.79 -13.40 -0.96
CA ALA A 33 -1.78 -11.94 -1.07
C ALA A 33 -3.00 -11.29 -0.38
N LEU A 34 -3.72 -12.02 0.49
CA LEU A 34 -4.85 -11.46 1.22
C LEU A 34 -4.44 -10.29 2.13
N TYR A 35 -3.36 -10.46 2.90
CA TYR A 35 -2.86 -9.38 3.78
C TYR A 35 -2.39 -8.17 2.99
N ASP A 36 -1.80 -8.40 1.82
CA ASP A 36 -1.41 -7.36 0.89
C ASP A 36 -2.63 -6.54 0.43
N ALA A 37 -3.72 -7.21 0.04
CA ALA A 37 -4.98 -6.57 -0.33
C ALA A 37 -5.63 -5.81 0.84
N LEU A 38 -5.54 -6.35 2.07
CA LEU A 38 -6.02 -5.67 3.28
C LEU A 38 -5.24 -4.38 3.57
N HIS A 39 -3.92 -4.38 3.43
CA HIS A 39 -3.11 -3.17 3.63
C HIS A 39 -3.43 -2.08 2.59
N ILE A 40 -3.62 -2.46 1.32
CA ILE A 40 -4.03 -1.51 0.27
C ILE A 40 -5.42 -0.93 0.58
N ALA A 41 -6.36 -1.78 1.01
CA ALA A 41 -7.70 -1.34 1.39
C ALA A 41 -7.68 -0.40 2.59
N MET A 42 -6.88 -0.69 3.61
CA MET A 42 -6.66 0.19 4.77
C MET A 42 -6.13 1.55 4.33
N ALA A 43 -5.09 1.58 3.50
CA ALA A 43 -4.52 2.83 3.00
C ALA A 43 -5.53 3.64 2.18
N SER A 44 -6.32 2.96 1.35
CA SER A 44 -7.35 3.59 0.51
C SER A 44 -8.52 4.14 1.34
N ILE A 45 -8.96 3.43 2.40
CA ILE A 45 -10.08 3.88 3.24
C ILE A 45 -9.69 5.03 4.16
N HIS A 46 -8.47 4.99 4.70
CA HIS A 46 -7.97 6.02 5.61
C HIS A 46 -7.35 7.22 4.89
N GLY A 47 -7.25 7.20 3.55
CA GLY A 47 -6.62 8.27 2.78
C GLY A 47 -5.12 8.38 3.02
N ILE A 48 -4.44 7.27 3.28
CA ILE A 48 -2.99 7.24 3.50
C ILE A 48 -2.28 7.43 2.18
N GLU A 49 -1.57 8.55 2.04
CA GLU A 49 -0.91 8.95 0.80
C GLU A 49 0.13 7.93 0.33
N TYR A 50 0.94 7.40 1.23
CA TYR A 50 2.04 6.49 0.91
C TYR A 50 1.92 5.16 1.65
N LEU A 51 1.90 4.06 0.90
CA LEU A 51 1.99 2.70 1.42
C LEU A 51 3.36 2.11 1.08
N LEU A 52 4.26 2.14 2.06
CA LEU A 52 5.61 1.61 1.92
C LEU A 52 5.64 0.09 1.98
N THR A 53 6.35 -0.53 1.04
CA THR A 53 6.50 -1.99 1.00
C THR A 53 7.83 -2.43 0.40
N TRP A 54 8.45 -3.42 1.03
CA TRP A 54 9.57 -4.18 0.45
C TRP A 54 9.09 -5.37 -0.39
N ASN A 55 7.77 -5.59 -0.46
CA ASN A 55 7.18 -6.68 -1.24
C ASN A 55 6.99 -6.28 -2.71
N CYS A 56 8.12 -6.08 -3.39
CA CYS A 56 8.18 -5.70 -4.82
C CYS A 56 7.64 -6.76 -5.77
N ARG A 57 7.61 -8.02 -5.32
CA ARG A 57 7.16 -9.16 -6.13
C ARG A 57 5.64 -9.31 -6.15
N HIS A 58 4.92 -8.82 -5.14
CA HIS A 58 3.48 -9.01 -5.03
C HIS A 58 2.68 -7.70 -5.09
N ILE A 59 3.03 -6.66 -4.32
CA ILE A 59 2.25 -5.42 -4.28
C ILE A 59 2.89 -4.32 -5.12
N ALA A 60 4.21 -4.17 -5.03
CA ALA A 60 4.91 -3.06 -5.66
C ALA A 60 5.14 -3.25 -7.17
N ASN A 61 4.57 -4.30 -7.79
CA ASN A 61 4.58 -4.47 -9.24
C ASN A 61 3.79 -3.33 -9.91
N ALA A 62 4.44 -2.57 -10.81
CA ALA A 62 3.82 -1.42 -11.49
C ALA A 62 2.51 -1.74 -12.21
N HIS A 63 2.37 -2.95 -12.78
CA HIS A 63 1.12 -3.40 -13.39
C HIS A 63 0.01 -3.56 -12.35
N LEU A 64 0.33 -4.07 -11.15
CA LEU A 64 -0.65 -4.18 -10.08
C LEU A 64 -1.03 -2.80 -9.52
N ARG A 65 -0.05 -1.91 -9.30
CA ARG A 65 -0.29 -0.52 -8.87
C ARG A 65 -1.27 0.18 -9.82
N ARG A 66 -1.06 0.04 -11.13
CA ARG A 66 -1.96 0.59 -12.16
C ARG A 66 -3.38 0.04 -12.04
N ARG A 67 -3.52 -1.29 -11.93
CA ARG A 67 -4.86 -1.90 -11.84
C ARG A 67 -5.59 -1.54 -10.54
N ILE A 68 -4.87 -1.40 -9.42
CA ILE A 68 -5.44 -0.89 -8.17
C ILE A 68 -5.97 0.54 -8.38
N SER A 69 -5.18 1.40 -9.03
CA SER A 69 -5.60 2.76 -9.37
C SER A 69 -6.86 2.78 -10.24
N GLU A 70 -6.97 1.92 -11.24
CA GLU A 70 -8.16 1.78 -12.08
C GLU A 70 -9.39 1.34 -11.28
N ILE A 71 -9.25 0.35 -10.38
CA ILE A 71 -10.33 -0.11 -9.50
C ILE A 71 -10.80 1.01 -8.58
N ASN A 72 -9.87 1.66 -7.89
CA ASN A 72 -10.19 2.72 -6.93
C ASN A 72 -10.80 3.93 -7.63
N THR A 73 -10.31 4.31 -8.80
CA THR A 73 -10.90 5.38 -9.63
C THR A 73 -12.37 5.08 -9.94
N ARG A 74 -12.67 3.87 -10.40
CA ARG A 74 -14.04 3.46 -10.75
C ARG A 74 -14.98 3.42 -9.54
N MET A 75 -14.43 3.16 -8.35
CA MET A 75 -15.18 3.11 -7.10
C MET A 75 -15.22 4.46 -6.37
N GLU A 76 -14.58 5.50 -6.92
CA GLU A 76 -14.43 6.82 -6.29
C GLU A 76 -13.77 6.74 -4.89
N ILE A 77 -12.79 5.83 -4.76
CA ILE A 77 -12.01 5.60 -3.54
C ILE A 77 -10.62 6.22 -3.71
N PHE A 78 -10.02 6.69 -2.61
CA PHE A 78 -8.65 7.21 -2.59
C PHE A 78 -7.63 6.21 -3.14
N ILE A 79 -6.61 6.71 -3.84
CA ILE A 79 -5.58 5.90 -4.50
C ILE A 79 -4.25 6.13 -3.79
N PRO A 80 -3.77 5.19 -2.97
CA PRO A 80 -2.49 5.33 -2.29
C PRO A 80 -1.32 5.16 -3.26
N ILE A 81 -0.24 5.92 -3.04
CA ILE A 81 1.05 5.71 -3.67
C ILE A 81 1.74 4.54 -2.98
N ILE A 82 1.72 3.40 -3.63
CA ILE A 82 2.47 2.22 -3.19
C ILE A 82 3.90 2.43 -3.67
N CYS A 83 4.88 2.41 -2.76
CA CYS A 83 6.29 2.62 -3.09
C CYS A 83 7.23 1.77 -2.22
N THR A 84 8.45 1.56 -2.69
CA THR A 84 9.53 1.05 -1.83
C THR A 84 10.14 2.22 -1.04
N PRO A 85 10.85 1.96 0.08
CA PRO A 85 11.53 3.02 0.80
C PRO A 85 12.55 3.76 -0.07
N GLU A 86 13.26 3.04 -0.95
CA GLU A 86 14.21 3.63 -1.88
C GLU A 86 13.52 4.53 -2.91
N GLU A 87 12.27 4.23 -3.29
CA GLU A 87 11.45 5.09 -4.15
C GLU A 87 10.92 6.34 -3.41
N LEU A 88 10.82 6.30 -2.08
CA LEU A 88 10.33 7.42 -1.27
C LEU A 88 11.46 8.40 -0.87
N LEU A 89 12.68 7.90 -0.68
CA LEU A 89 13.83 8.71 -0.34
C LEU A 89 14.33 9.46 -1.58
N ASP A 90 14.27 10.80 -1.57
CA ASP A 90 14.81 11.65 -2.64
C ASP A 90 16.35 11.65 -2.62
N GLU A 91 16.99 11.92 -3.77
CA GLU A 91 18.47 12.04 -3.89
C GLU A 91 19.09 13.07 -2.92
N ASN A 92 18.27 14.01 -2.40
CA ASN A 92 18.70 15.04 -1.45
C ASN A 92 18.78 14.56 0.01
N ASP A 93 18.27 13.36 0.34
CA ASP A 93 18.33 12.76 1.69
C ASP A 93 19.51 11.77 1.83
N ILE A 94 20.31 11.59 0.79
CA ILE A 94 21.59 10.89 0.88
C ILE A 94 22.58 11.86 1.53
N PRO A 95 23.09 11.60 2.75
CA PRO A 95 24.14 12.45 3.31
C PRO A 95 25.32 12.45 2.33
N GLU A 96 25.75 13.65 1.92
CA GLU A 96 26.98 13.80 1.13
C GLU A 96 28.10 13.02 1.82
N PRO A 97 28.86 12.18 1.11
CA PRO A 97 29.93 11.44 1.74
C PRO A 97 30.92 12.44 2.34
N ASP A 98 31.15 12.34 3.65
CA ASP A 98 32.13 13.15 4.38
C ASP A 98 33.49 13.09 3.65
N LEU A 99 33.86 14.19 2.97
CA LEU A 99 35.17 14.39 2.35
C LEU A 99 36.22 14.78 3.38
#